data_AF-A0A352JVI3-F1
#
_entry.id   AF-A0A352JVI3-F1
#
_cell.length_a   1.000
_cell.length_b   1.000
_cell.length_c   1.000
_cell.angle_alpha   90.00
_cell.angle_beta   90.00
_cell.angle_gamma   90.00
#
_symmetry.space_group_name_H-M   'P 1'
#
loop_
_entity.id
_entity.type
_entity.pdbx_description
1 polymer ?
#
loop_
_entity_poly.entity_id
_entity_poly.type
_entity_poly.pdbx_seq_one_letter_code
_entity_poly.pdbx_strand_id
1 'polypeptide(L)'
;MNKKISLIFSVLITIGIVLIPIFFTLPGQSKLWGEIQNFGHTLLTGILALLLLWISRMRLNLAKPITYYYAAFSSANCLAGAIEIAQLFVPGDADWFDFFRDLLGAGAFLCFRAAFDHRLKSYYRGNSKRIIKLPLLVSGVLMIMAIIPGLLWGEAYIHKNSIVPVICDFNSAIELKFIEVKDAKLKMAGAPAQWNKMDGDLVGQLDLSPIGNPGFSIVEPGSDWSRYTNLNFQIFSTVDSSIELHLGIEDFNGKDIDEDRFNRAFTVKKGVNEIKIPISEIETGPVSRKLELDNIRDIYLFITKPKLSIRLYIDNIKLTL
;
A
#
# COMPACT_ATOMS: atom_id res chain seq x y z
N MET A 1 28.67 30.88 15.93
CA MET A 1 28.27 30.88 14.51
C MET A 1 27.46 32.14 14.21
N ASN A 2 27.79 32.91 13.18
CA ASN A 2 27.07 34.14 12.81
C ASN A 2 25.59 33.81 12.51
N LYS A 3 24.62 34.59 13.02
CA LYS A 3 23.18 34.38 12.78
C LYS A 3 22.83 34.29 11.29
N LYS A 4 23.58 34.98 10.42
CA LYS A 4 23.43 34.89 8.96
C LYS A 4 23.88 33.53 8.42
N ILE A 5 25.05 33.04 8.86
CA ILE A 5 25.58 31.73 8.46
C ILE A 5 24.61 30.63 8.90
N SER A 6 24.13 30.70 10.15
CA SER A 6 23.16 29.72 10.67
C SER A 6 21.84 29.70 9.89
N LEU A 7 21.38 30.85 9.39
CA LEU A 7 20.18 30.89 8.54
C LEU A 7 20.41 30.20 7.20
N ILE A 8 21.52 30.51 6.53
CA ILE A 8 21.83 29.96 5.20
C ILE A 8 21.87 28.42 5.29
N PHE A 9 22.55 27.88 6.31
CA PHE A 9 22.56 26.45 6.55
C PHE A 9 21.15 25.88 6.76
N SER A 10 20.31 26.53 7.57
CA SER A 10 18.96 26.03 7.80
C SER A 10 18.06 26.09 6.57
N VAL A 11 18.21 27.10 5.71
CA VAL A 11 17.50 27.15 4.42
C VAL A 11 17.95 26.01 3.51
N LEU A 12 19.25 25.76 3.41
CA LEU A 12 19.79 24.65 2.63
C LEU A 12 19.31 23.28 3.14
N ILE A 13 19.26 23.10 4.47
CA ILE A 13 18.73 21.87 5.09
C ILE A 13 17.23 21.73 4.78
N THR A 14 16.44 22.80 4.92
CA THR A 14 15.02 22.77 4.58
C THR A 14 14.81 22.37 3.13
N ILE A 15 15.56 22.96 2.20
CA ILE A 15 15.50 22.59 0.78
C ILE A 15 15.86 21.11 0.62
N GLY A 16 16.95 20.64 1.21
CA GLY A 16 17.34 19.23 1.15
C GLY A 16 16.24 18.28 1.62
N ILE A 17 15.61 18.55 2.77
CA ILE A 17 14.51 17.73 3.31
C ILE A 17 13.31 17.71 2.36
N VAL A 18 12.97 18.85 1.75
CA VAL A 18 11.86 18.98 0.79
C VAL A 18 12.15 18.26 -0.53
N LEU A 19 13.41 18.24 -0.96
CA LEU A 19 13.80 17.64 -2.25
C LEU A 19 13.90 16.11 -2.21
N ILE A 20 14.22 15.52 -1.05
CA ILE A 20 14.31 14.05 -0.89
C ILE A 20 13.03 13.34 -1.38
N PRO A 21 11.82 13.66 -0.87
CA PRO A 21 10.60 12.95 -1.28
C PRO A 21 10.22 13.16 -2.75
N ILE A 22 10.72 14.22 -3.39
CA ILE A 22 10.44 14.53 -4.80
C ILE A 22 11.34 13.72 -5.74
N PHE A 23 12.62 13.57 -5.38
CA PHE A 23 13.63 13.02 -6.29
C PHE A 23 14.15 11.65 -5.91
N PHE A 24 13.80 11.13 -4.72
CA PHE A 24 14.30 9.87 -4.23
C PHE A 24 13.17 8.91 -3.92
N THR A 25 13.08 7.84 -4.71
CA THR A 25 12.25 6.68 -4.45
C THR A 25 13.11 5.52 -3.95
N LEU A 26 12.58 4.72 -3.02
CA LEU A 26 13.27 3.51 -2.60
C LEU A 26 13.29 2.50 -3.77
N PRO A 27 14.35 1.69 -3.90
CA PRO A 27 14.55 0.83 -5.07
C PRO A 27 13.56 -0.34 -5.16
N GLY A 28 12.86 -0.65 -4.07
CA GLY A 28 11.94 -1.78 -4.03
C GLY A 28 10.56 -1.42 -4.58
N GLN A 29 10.01 -2.31 -5.39
CA GLN A 29 8.72 -2.11 -6.09
C GLN A 29 7.52 -2.69 -5.33
N SER A 30 7.76 -3.22 -4.13
CA SER A 30 6.72 -3.90 -3.36
C SER A 30 5.89 -2.91 -2.52
N LYS A 31 4.65 -3.25 -2.19
CA LYS A 31 3.77 -2.46 -1.31
C LYS A 31 4.43 -2.19 0.05
N LEU A 32 5.20 -3.15 0.59
CA LEU A 32 5.99 -2.93 1.82
C LEU A 32 7.06 -1.85 1.65
N TRP A 33 7.78 -1.84 0.52
CA TRP A 33 8.74 -0.77 0.23
C TRP A 33 8.06 0.58 0.11
N GLY A 34 6.88 0.63 -0.50
CA GLY A 34 6.00 1.80 -0.50
C GLY A 34 5.72 2.30 0.91
N GLU A 35 5.30 1.43 1.84
CA GLU A 35 5.04 1.85 3.23
C GLU A 35 6.30 2.29 3.99
N ILE A 36 7.47 1.67 3.72
CA ILE A 36 8.74 2.13 4.29
C ILE A 36 9.06 3.54 3.81
N GLN A 37 8.86 3.80 2.51
CA GLN A 37 9.03 5.15 1.95
C GLN A 37 8.06 6.13 2.63
N ASN A 38 6.78 5.80 2.70
CA ASN A 38 5.73 6.62 3.32
C ASN A 38 6.01 6.93 4.80
N PHE A 39 6.57 5.97 5.54
CA PHE A 39 7.03 6.21 6.91
C PHE A 39 8.24 7.16 6.94
N GLY A 40 9.13 7.09 5.95
CA GLY A 40 10.21 8.05 5.74
C GLY A 40 9.70 9.49 5.59
N HIS A 41 8.63 9.72 4.82
CA HIS A 41 7.98 11.05 4.70
C HIS A 41 7.56 11.57 6.08
N THR A 42 6.91 10.73 6.89
CA THR A 42 6.50 11.07 8.26
C THR A 42 7.68 11.57 9.11
N LEU A 43 8.82 10.86 9.07
CA LEU A 43 10.02 11.22 9.83
C LEU A 43 10.63 12.54 9.33
N LEU A 44 10.74 12.70 8.00
CA LEU A 44 11.27 13.91 7.37
C LEU A 44 10.45 15.14 7.74
N THR A 45 9.12 15.04 7.69
CA THR A 45 8.21 16.12 8.07
C THR A 45 8.28 16.44 9.57
N GLY A 46 8.47 15.43 10.43
CA GLY A 46 8.77 15.63 11.84
C GLY A 46 10.06 16.42 12.09
N ILE A 47 11.13 16.09 11.38
CA ILE A 47 12.42 16.82 11.44
C ILE A 47 12.26 18.25 10.90
N LEU A 48 11.56 18.42 9.78
CA LEU A 48 11.24 19.73 9.21
C LEU A 48 10.48 20.61 10.21
N ALA A 49 9.48 20.06 10.90
CA ALA A 49 8.73 20.79 11.91
C ALA A 49 9.62 21.26 13.08
N LEU A 50 10.57 20.44 13.54
CA LEU A 50 11.55 20.86 14.56
C LEU A 50 12.49 21.96 14.05
N LEU A 51 12.94 21.87 12.80
CA LEU A 51 13.77 22.90 12.18
C LEU A 51 13.02 24.23 12.06
N LEU A 52 11.76 24.20 11.63
CA LEU A 52 10.90 25.39 11.53
C LEU A 52 10.56 25.96 12.92
N LEU A 53 10.42 25.13 13.95
CA LEU A 53 10.32 25.58 15.34
C LEU A 53 11.58 26.32 15.79
N TRP A 54 12.76 25.84 15.41
CA TRP A 54 14.01 26.50 15.72
C TRP A 54 14.17 27.83 14.94
N ILE A 55 13.86 27.85 13.63
CA ILE A 55 13.91 29.06 12.79
C ILE A 55 12.93 30.11 13.33
N SER A 56 11.69 29.72 13.62
CA SER A 56 10.66 30.64 14.11
C SER A 56 11.10 31.30 15.43
N ARG A 57 11.72 30.55 16.36
CA ARG A 57 12.28 31.11 17.60
C ARG A 57 13.42 32.11 17.40
N MET A 58 14.18 31.95 16.31
CA MET A 58 15.27 32.88 15.99
C MET A 58 14.79 34.15 15.28
N ARG A 59 13.69 34.05 14.53
CA ARG A 59 13.27 35.09 13.59
C ARG A 59 12.01 35.84 13.99
N LEU A 60 11.08 35.13 14.60
CA LEU A 60 9.79 35.68 15.00
C LEU A 60 9.85 36.08 16.46
N ASN A 61 9.28 37.24 16.76
CA ASN A 61 9.09 37.70 18.13
C ASN A 61 7.62 37.49 18.51
N LEU A 62 7.24 36.24 18.80
CA LEU A 62 5.87 35.89 19.12
C LEU A 62 5.63 35.98 20.64
N ALA A 63 4.46 36.50 21.02
CA ALA A 63 4.16 36.82 22.41
C ALA A 63 4.07 35.60 23.35
N LYS A 64 3.65 34.42 22.86
CA LYS A 64 3.45 33.22 23.69
C LYS A 64 4.34 32.06 23.21
N PRO A 65 4.96 31.27 24.11
CA PRO A 65 5.81 30.14 23.68
C PRO A 65 5.08 29.12 22.79
N ILE A 66 3.78 28.90 22.99
CA ILE A 66 2.98 27.94 22.22
C ILE A 66 2.79 28.36 20.76
N THR A 67 2.78 29.66 20.44
CA THR A 67 2.56 30.11 19.05
C THR A 67 3.72 29.76 18.13
N TYR A 68 4.92 29.52 18.67
CA TYR A 68 6.03 28.98 17.89
C TYR A 68 5.75 27.55 17.40
N TYR A 69 5.05 26.74 18.20
CA TYR A 69 4.67 25.37 17.82
C TYR A 69 3.58 25.40 16.76
N TYR A 70 2.56 26.26 16.91
CA TYR A 70 1.55 26.44 15.87
C TYR A 70 2.16 26.95 14.57
N ALA A 71 3.03 27.96 14.61
CA ALA A 71 3.72 28.45 13.44
C ALA A 71 4.55 27.34 12.75
N ALA A 72 5.32 26.58 13.53
CA ALA A 72 6.12 25.48 12.98
C ALA A 72 5.25 24.37 12.37
N PHE A 73 4.18 23.97 13.06
CA PHE A 73 3.25 22.95 12.57
C PHE A 73 2.56 23.40 11.28
N SER A 74 2.00 24.61 11.25
CA SER A 74 1.35 25.15 10.06
C SER A 74 2.34 25.29 8.91
N SER A 75 3.55 25.82 9.15
CA SER A 75 4.55 25.95 8.09
C SER A 75 5.03 24.60 7.55
N ALA A 76 5.23 23.59 8.40
CA ALA A 76 5.61 22.25 7.97
C ALA A 76 4.53 21.63 7.07
N ASN A 77 3.26 21.70 7.49
CA ASN A 77 2.15 21.12 6.73
C ASN A 77 1.82 21.90 5.46
N CYS A 78 2.03 23.23 5.43
CA CYS A 78 1.93 23.99 4.19
C CYS A 78 3.01 23.59 3.18
N LEU A 79 4.23 23.30 3.64
CA LEU A 79 5.32 22.81 2.78
C LEU A 79 5.03 21.39 2.29
N ALA A 80 4.64 20.49 3.19
CA ALA A 80 4.20 19.14 2.86
C ALA A 80 3.08 19.15 1.80
N GLY A 81 2.00 19.89 2.04
CA GLY A 81 0.90 20.01 1.06
C GLY A 81 1.36 20.62 -0.28
N ALA A 82 2.36 21.50 -0.29
CA ALA A 82 2.94 22.00 -1.53
C ALA A 82 3.77 20.95 -2.26
N ILE A 83 4.44 20.04 -1.53
CA ILE A 83 5.15 18.89 -2.11
C ILE A 83 4.16 17.93 -2.75
N GLU A 84 3.06 17.59 -2.06
CA GLU A 84 1.99 16.74 -2.58
C GLU A 84 1.40 17.31 -3.88
N ILE A 85 1.11 18.61 -3.88
CA ILE A 85 0.62 19.31 -5.09
C ILE A 85 1.66 19.27 -6.20
N ALA A 86 2.95 19.41 -5.89
CA ALA A 86 4.02 19.32 -6.88
C ALA A 86 4.14 17.89 -7.46
N GLN A 87 3.96 16.86 -6.62
CA GLN A 87 3.98 15.46 -7.01
C GLN A 87 2.80 15.11 -7.94
N LEU A 88 1.66 15.80 -7.89
CA LEU A 88 0.59 15.65 -8.89
C LEU A 88 1.04 15.94 -10.34
N PHE A 89 2.12 16.70 -10.53
CA PHE A 89 2.68 17.03 -11.84
C PHE A 89 3.85 16.13 -12.24
N VAL A 90 4.28 15.23 -11.35
CA VAL A 90 5.32 14.23 -11.61
C VAL A 90 4.61 12.88 -11.80
N PRO A 91 5.04 12.03 -12.75
CA PRO A 91 4.50 10.68 -12.86
C PRO A 91 4.72 9.91 -11.54
N GLY A 92 3.64 9.58 -10.86
CA GLY A 92 3.65 8.89 -9.56
C GLY A 92 2.26 8.87 -8.91
N ASP A 93 2.11 8.03 -7.89
CA ASP A 93 0.87 7.93 -7.10
C ASP A 93 0.89 9.00 -6.01
N ALA A 94 0.30 10.17 -6.29
CA ALA A 94 -0.02 11.13 -5.24
C ALA A 94 -1.12 10.54 -4.35
N ASP A 95 -0.79 10.25 -3.08
CA ASP A 95 -1.70 9.65 -2.13
C ASP A 95 -2.16 10.68 -1.09
N TRP A 96 -3.46 10.93 -0.99
CA TRP A 96 -4.03 11.79 0.06
C TRP A 96 -3.64 11.33 1.48
N PHE A 97 -3.29 10.06 1.67
CA PHE A 97 -2.77 9.55 2.93
C PHE A 97 -1.36 10.06 3.26
N ASP A 98 -0.55 10.50 2.29
CA ASP A 98 0.78 11.07 2.54
C ASP A 98 0.69 12.42 3.26
N PHE A 99 -0.25 13.27 2.86
CA PHE A 99 -0.56 14.50 3.61
C PHE A 99 -0.99 14.20 5.06
N PHE A 100 -1.75 13.14 5.28
CA PHE A 100 -2.14 12.73 6.63
C PHE A 100 -0.94 12.23 7.45
N ARG A 101 -0.06 11.44 6.85
CA ARG A 101 1.20 10.98 7.46
C ARG A 101 2.10 12.16 7.86
N ASP A 102 2.16 13.20 7.03
CA ASP A 102 2.89 14.43 7.32
C ASP A 102 2.35 15.19 8.54
N LEU A 103 1.01 15.27 8.68
CA LEU A 103 0.36 15.83 9.87
C LEU A 103 0.76 15.05 11.14
N LEU A 104 0.76 13.70 11.07
CA LEU A 104 1.17 12.84 12.18
C LEU A 104 2.64 13.09 12.56
N GLY A 105 3.54 13.14 11.58
CA GLY A 105 4.97 13.34 11.79
C GLY A 105 5.29 14.69 12.44
N ALA A 106 4.79 15.78 11.85
CA ALA A 106 4.94 17.13 12.40
C ALA A 106 4.38 17.22 13.83
N GLY A 107 3.16 16.70 14.04
CA GLY A 107 2.50 16.70 15.34
C GLY A 107 3.26 15.91 16.40
N ALA A 108 3.71 14.70 16.06
CA ALA A 108 4.40 13.80 16.96
C ALA A 108 5.71 14.41 17.48
N PHE A 109 6.54 14.95 16.57
CA PHE A 109 7.84 15.53 16.92
C PHE A 109 7.69 16.84 17.70
N LEU A 110 6.74 17.70 17.33
CA LEU A 110 6.47 18.94 18.05
C LEU A 110 5.90 18.66 19.44
N CYS A 111 4.99 17.69 19.60
CA CYS A 111 4.46 17.30 20.91
C CYS A 111 5.56 16.69 21.79
N PHE A 112 6.43 15.85 21.22
CA PHE A 112 7.61 15.33 21.91
C PHE A 112 8.49 16.49 22.41
N ARG A 113 8.81 17.45 21.53
CA ARG A 113 9.64 18.61 21.88
C ARG A 113 8.99 19.50 22.94
N ALA A 114 7.67 19.65 22.91
CA ALA A 114 6.89 20.42 23.87
C ALA A 114 6.98 19.85 25.28
N ALA A 115 6.99 18.51 25.44
CA ALA A 115 7.12 17.84 26.73
C ALA A 115 8.40 18.23 27.50
N PHE A 116 9.47 18.61 26.77
CA PHE A 116 10.77 18.99 27.32
C PHE A 116 11.06 20.49 27.22
N ASP A 117 10.09 21.32 26.87
CA ASP A 117 10.33 22.76 26.69
C ASP A 117 10.17 23.58 27.97
N HIS A 118 11.30 24.06 28.50
CA HIS A 118 11.33 24.91 29.68
C HIS A 118 10.57 26.23 29.52
N ARG A 119 10.48 26.79 28.29
CA ARG A 119 9.75 28.05 28.05
C ARG A 119 8.24 27.86 28.23
N LEU A 120 7.71 26.76 27.71
CA LEU A 120 6.29 26.38 27.90
C LEU A 120 6.00 26.11 29.38
N LYS A 121 6.86 25.34 30.06
CA LYS A 121 6.74 25.03 31.49
C LYS A 121 6.74 26.30 32.36
N SER A 122 7.65 27.23 32.08
CA SER A 122 7.78 28.50 32.81
C SER A 122 6.61 29.45 32.57
N TYR A 123 6.00 29.43 31.38
CA TYR A 123 4.87 30.31 31.05
C TYR A 123 3.56 29.84 31.70
N TYR A 124 3.30 28.53 31.75
CA TYR A 124 2.02 27.98 32.23
C TYR A 124 2.01 27.61 33.73
N ARG A 125 2.99 28.09 34.54
CA ARG A 125 3.17 27.96 36.01
C ARG A 125 2.07 27.20 36.77
N GLY A 126 1.92 25.91 36.52
CA GLY A 126 0.85 25.07 37.07
C GLY A 126 1.11 23.60 36.77
N ASN A 127 0.66 22.72 37.67
CA ASN A 127 0.74 21.26 37.64
C ASN A 127 1.74 20.65 36.63
N SER A 128 3.04 20.86 36.89
CA SER A 128 4.18 20.52 36.02
C SER A 128 4.13 19.11 35.42
N LYS A 129 3.51 18.15 36.13
CA LYS A 129 3.31 16.78 35.65
C LYS A 129 2.36 16.66 34.45
N ARG A 130 1.28 17.46 34.37
CA ARG A 130 0.32 17.42 33.23
C ARG A 130 0.89 18.06 31.97
N ILE A 131 1.69 19.11 32.12
CA ILE A 131 2.38 19.81 31.01
C ILE A 131 3.36 18.89 30.27
N ILE A 132 3.90 17.87 30.95
CA ILE A 132 4.83 16.89 30.37
C ILE A 132 4.09 15.66 29.83
N LYS A 133 3.18 15.11 30.64
CA LYS A 133 2.54 13.82 30.34
C LYS A 133 1.61 13.88 29.13
N LEU A 134 0.85 14.96 28.95
CA LEU A 134 -0.11 15.05 27.85
C LEU A 134 0.58 15.16 26.47
N PRO A 135 1.54 16.08 26.23
CA PRO A 135 2.23 16.13 24.94
C PRO A 135 3.02 14.85 24.64
N LEU A 136 3.62 14.22 25.66
CA LEU A 136 4.31 12.94 25.48
C LEU A 136 3.35 11.81 25.10
N LEU A 137 2.17 11.74 25.74
CA LEU A 137 1.12 10.78 25.39
C LEU A 137 0.63 11.01 23.96
N VAL A 138 0.34 12.26 23.60
CA VAL A 138 -0.10 12.62 22.23
C VAL A 138 0.96 12.25 21.21
N SER A 139 2.23 12.56 21.49
CA SER A 139 3.35 12.16 20.63
C SER A 139 3.42 10.64 20.44
N GLY A 140 3.31 9.87 21.53
CA GLY A 140 3.29 8.41 21.47
C GLY A 140 2.12 7.87 20.63
N VAL A 141 0.91 8.40 20.81
CA VAL A 141 -0.27 8.00 20.02
C VAL A 141 -0.07 8.31 18.54
N LEU A 142 0.40 9.51 18.19
CA LEU A 142 0.66 9.89 16.79
C LEU A 142 1.74 9.01 16.14
N MET A 143 2.81 8.69 16.88
CA MET A 143 3.85 7.77 16.38
C MET A 143 3.32 6.34 16.18
N ILE A 144 2.50 5.84 17.11
CA ILE A 144 1.86 4.53 16.95
C ILE A 144 0.97 4.53 15.70
N MET A 145 0.14 5.56 15.51
CA MET A 145 -0.68 5.70 14.30
C MET A 145 0.14 5.70 13.02
N ALA A 146 1.32 6.34 13.01
CA ALA A 146 2.22 6.36 11.86
C ALA A 146 2.88 5.00 11.57
N ILE A 147 3.11 4.17 12.59
CA ILE A 147 3.79 2.87 12.45
C ILE A 147 2.83 1.75 12.07
N ILE A 148 1.56 1.84 12.47
CA ILE A 148 0.54 0.78 12.27
C ILE A 148 0.46 0.28 10.82
N PRO A 149 0.38 1.12 9.77
CA PRO A 149 0.30 0.64 8.39
C PRO A 149 1.48 -0.26 8.00
N GLY A 150 2.70 0.12 8.37
CA GLY A 150 3.90 -0.67 8.12
C GLY A 150 3.90 -2.01 8.85
N LEU A 151 3.43 -2.06 10.10
CA LEU A 151 3.27 -3.32 10.85
C LEU A 151 2.23 -4.24 10.21
N LEU A 152 1.10 -3.66 9.78
CA LEU A 152 0.01 -4.37 9.12
C LEU A 152 0.43 -4.96 7.78
N TRP A 153 1.29 -4.28 7.02
CA TRP A 153 1.90 -4.84 5.81
C TRP A 153 2.99 -5.85 6.15
N GLY A 154 3.84 -5.60 7.15
CA GLY A 154 4.83 -6.58 7.61
C GLY A 154 4.20 -7.94 7.97
N GLU A 155 3.10 -7.92 8.73
CA GLU A 155 2.28 -9.11 9.01
C GLU A 155 1.76 -9.77 7.73
N ALA A 156 1.27 -8.97 6.78
CA ALA A 156 0.76 -9.49 5.50
C ALA A 156 1.82 -10.23 4.68
N TYR A 157 3.05 -9.71 4.62
CA TYR A 157 4.16 -10.39 3.95
C TYR A 157 4.63 -11.63 4.71
N ILE A 158 4.65 -11.61 6.04
CA ILE A 158 4.95 -12.80 6.86
C ILE A 158 3.93 -13.90 6.56
N HIS A 159 2.64 -13.57 6.55
CA HIS A 159 1.57 -14.51 6.23
C HIS A 159 1.73 -15.07 4.81
N LYS A 160 1.85 -14.20 3.80
CA LYS A 160 2.04 -14.59 2.40
C LYS A 160 3.22 -15.55 2.21
N ASN A 161 4.36 -15.25 2.83
CA ASN A 161 5.55 -16.10 2.73
C ASN A 161 5.40 -17.44 3.46
N SER A 162 4.52 -17.53 4.47
CA SER A 162 4.26 -18.75 5.22
C SER A 162 3.33 -19.75 4.53
N ILE A 163 2.55 -19.30 3.54
CA ILE A 163 1.55 -20.13 2.83
C ILE A 163 2.03 -20.63 1.47
N VAL A 164 3.17 -20.14 0.95
CA VAL A 164 3.78 -20.64 -0.30
C VAL A 164 3.92 -22.17 -0.24
N PRO A 165 3.45 -22.93 -1.26
CA PRO A 165 3.15 -22.52 -2.63
C PRO A 165 1.71 -22.06 -2.91
N VAL A 166 0.88 -21.90 -1.87
CA VAL A 166 -0.44 -21.27 -1.99
C VAL A 166 -0.26 -19.77 -2.21
N ILE A 167 -0.93 -19.24 -3.22
CA ILE A 167 -0.97 -17.82 -3.55
C ILE A 167 -2.17 -17.17 -2.84
N CYS A 168 -3.34 -17.80 -2.94
CA CYS A 168 -4.56 -17.36 -2.26
C CYS A 168 -5.54 -18.54 -2.15
N ASP A 169 -6.01 -18.81 -0.94
CA ASP A 169 -7.02 -19.82 -0.62
C ASP A 169 -8.21 -19.23 0.16
N PHE A 170 -8.23 -17.90 0.36
CA PHE A 170 -9.31 -17.19 1.03
C PHE A 170 -9.59 -17.69 2.45
N ASN A 171 -8.61 -18.29 3.13
CA ASN A 171 -8.76 -18.70 4.52
C ASN A 171 -8.38 -17.58 5.50
N SER A 172 -7.72 -16.51 5.03
CA SER A 172 -7.33 -15.36 5.85
C SER A 172 -7.71 -14.03 5.21
N ALA A 173 -8.31 -13.13 6.01
CA ALA A 173 -8.61 -11.77 5.58
C ALA A 173 -7.35 -10.94 5.25
N ILE A 174 -6.18 -11.38 5.71
CA ILE A 174 -4.88 -10.75 5.39
C ILE A 174 -4.57 -10.88 3.90
N GLU A 175 -4.98 -11.97 3.25
CA GLU A 175 -4.77 -12.18 1.80
C GLU A 175 -5.47 -11.11 0.96
N LEU A 176 -6.64 -10.62 1.41
CA LEU A 176 -7.41 -9.59 0.72
C LEU A 176 -6.64 -8.26 0.57
N LYS A 177 -5.58 -8.03 1.35
CA LYS A 177 -4.71 -6.85 1.19
C LYS A 177 -3.92 -6.86 -0.11
N PHE A 178 -3.67 -8.04 -0.67
CA PHE A 178 -3.02 -8.24 -1.95
C PHE A 178 -4.04 -8.35 -3.09
N ILE A 179 -5.32 -8.05 -2.85
CA ILE A 179 -6.36 -8.15 -3.87
C ILE A 179 -6.89 -6.77 -4.24
N GLU A 180 -6.78 -6.42 -5.52
CA GLU A 180 -7.42 -5.23 -6.07
C GLU A 180 -8.64 -5.66 -6.91
N VAL A 181 -9.75 -4.96 -6.77
CA VAL A 181 -11.02 -5.33 -7.41
C VAL A 181 -11.47 -4.23 -8.36
N LYS A 182 -11.90 -4.61 -9.57
CA LYS A 182 -12.37 -3.68 -10.60
C LYS A 182 -13.77 -4.08 -11.06
N ASP A 183 -14.69 -3.13 -11.06
CA ASP A 183 -16.10 -3.31 -11.48
C ASP A 183 -16.79 -4.56 -10.86
N ALA A 184 -16.33 -4.98 -9.68
CA ALA A 184 -16.77 -6.20 -9.02
C ALA A 184 -16.77 -6.04 -7.49
N LYS A 185 -17.26 -7.05 -6.78
CA LYS A 185 -17.10 -7.18 -5.33
C LYS A 185 -16.56 -8.57 -5.02
N LEU A 186 -15.47 -8.61 -4.26
CA LEU A 186 -14.89 -9.85 -3.76
C LEU A 186 -15.00 -9.90 -2.24
N LYS A 187 -15.40 -11.04 -1.70
CA LYS A 187 -15.43 -11.28 -0.25
C LYS A 187 -15.20 -12.76 0.05
N MET A 188 -14.70 -13.04 1.25
CA MET A 188 -14.69 -14.40 1.79
C MET A 188 -16.13 -14.82 2.14
N ALA A 189 -16.50 -16.03 1.75
CA ALA A 189 -17.81 -16.62 2.05
C ALA A 189 -17.68 -18.15 2.21
N GLY A 190 -18.64 -18.79 2.87
CA GLY A 190 -18.74 -20.25 2.83
C GLY A 190 -19.03 -20.73 1.41
N ALA A 191 -18.49 -21.89 1.04
CA ALA A 191 -18.70 -22.43 -0.29
C ALA A 191 -20.19 -22.78 -0.54
N PRO A 192 -20.65 -22.71 -1.80
CA PRO A 192 -21.94 -23.24 -2.19
C PRO A 192 -22.06 -24.73 -1.85
N ALA A 193 -23.23 -25.17 -1.40
CA ALA A 193 -23.47 -26.56 -1.00
C ALA A 193 -23.19 -27.61 -2.11
N GLN A 194 -23.15 -27.18 -3.37
CA GLN A 194 -22.82 -28.04 -4.51
C GLN A 194 -21.31 -28.17 -4.77
N TRP A 195 -20.47 -27.39 -4.09
CA TRP A 195 -19.02 -27.46 -4.22
C TRP A 195 -18.45 -28.44 -3.20
N ASN A 196 -18.45 -29.73 -3.57
CA ASN A 196 -18.09 -30.83 -2.66
C ASN A 196 -16.59 -31.10 -2.51
N LYS A 197 -15.73 -30.34 -3.21
CA LYS A 197 -14.27 -30.49 -3.25
C LYS A 197 -13.62 -29.13 -3.01
N MET A 198 -13.63 -28.68 -1.76
CA MET A 198 -12.94 -27.47 -1.32
C MET A 198 -11.87 -27.85 -0.31
N ASP A 199 -10.76 -27.12 -0.33
CA ASP A 199 -9.74 -27.23 0.72
C ASP A 199 -10.01 -26.08 1.71
N GLY A 200 -10.46 -26.39 2.93
CA GLY A 200 -10.80 -25.37 3.94
C GLY A 200 -12.30 -25.07 4.05
N ASP A 201 -12.64 -23.99 4.75
CA ASP A 201 -14.03 -23.63 5.10
C ASP A 201 -14.58 -22.43 4.29
N LEU A 202 -13.68 -21.63 3.70
CA LEU A 202 -14.01 -20.37 3.03
C LEU A 202 -13.52 -20.37 1.59
N VAL A 203 -14.19 -19.58 0.76
CA VAL A 203 -13.86 -19.35 -0.65
C VAL A 203 -14.02 -17.86 -0.99
N GLY A 204 -13.40 -17.42 -2.07
CA GLY A 204 -13.61 -16.09 -2.62
C GLY A 204 -14.91 -16.03 -3.42
N GLN A 205 -15.95 -15.38 -2.88
CA GLN A 205 -17.16 -15.04 -3.63
C GLN A 205 -16.91 -13.76 -4.44
N LEU A 206 -16.95 -13.90 -5.76
CA LEU A 206 -16.77 -12.81 -6.72
C LEU A 206 -18.11 -12.46 -7.40
N ASP A 207 -18.65 -11.29 -7.08
CA ASP A 207 -19.83 -10.70 -7.70
C ASP A 207 -19.39 -9.69 -8.78
N LEU A 208 -19.53 -10.08 -10.06
CA LEU A 208 -19.11 -9.31 -11.23
C LEU A 208 -20.25 -8.41 -11.72
N SER A 209 -19.97 -7.12 -11.93
CA SER A 209 -20.96 -6.16 -12.45
C SER A 209 -21.08 -6.26 -13.97
N PRO A 210 -22.24 -5.92 -14.58
CA PRO A 210 -22.43 -5.97 -16.03
C PRO A 210 -21.79 -4.78 -16.78
N ILE A 211 -20.70 -4.20 -16.24
CA ILE A 211 -20.07 -2.98 -16.74
C ILE A 211 -18.57 -3.21 -16.81
N GLY A 212 -17.92 -2.68 -17.86
CA GLY A 212 -16.47 -2.72 -18.00
C GLY A 212 -15.94 -4.14 -18.19
N ASN A 213 -14.76 -4.40 -17.62
CA ASN A 213 -14.12 -5.71 -17.59
C ASN A 213 -14.00 -6.12 -16.11
N PRO A 214 -15.10 -6.57 -15.48
CA PRO A 214 -15.13 -6.82 -14.06
C PRO A 214 -14.25 -8.01 -13.68
N GLY A 215 -13.60 -7.90 -12.53
CA GLY A 215 -12.65 -8.90 -12.07
C GLY A 215 -11.91 -8.48 -10.82
N PHE A 216 -10.83 -9.21 -10.54
CA PHE A 216 -9.89 -8.88 -9.48
C PHE A 216 -8.46 -9.22 -9.94
N SER A 217 -7.49 -8.61 -9.27
CA SER A 217 -6.09 -8.96 -9.37
C SER A 217 -5.55 -9.45 -8.03
N ILE A 218 -4.55 -10.31 -8.07
CA ILE A 218 -3.69 -10.60 -6.92
C ILE A 218 -2.35 -9.93 -7.22
N VAL A 219 -2.05 -8.87 -6.48
CA VAL A 219 -0.79 -8.16 -6.55
C VAL A 219 0.26 -8.91 -5.74
N GLU A 220 1.48 -8.98 -6.27
CA GLU A 220 2.64 -9.66 -5.68
C GLU A 220 2.35 -11.10 -5.19
N PRO A 221 1.86 -12.00 -6.06
CA PRO A 221 1.38 -13.34 -5.69
C PRO A 221 2.45 -14.26 -5.06
N GLY A 222 3.72 -13.89 -5.12
CA GLY A 222 4.85 -14.68 -4.63
C GLY A 222 6.01 -14.59 -5.61
N SER A 223 7.23 -14.47 -5.10
CA SER A 223 8.36 -14.05 -5.93
C SER A 223 8.82 -15.15 -6.90
N ASP A 224 9.04 -16.38 -6.45
CA ASP A 224 9.72 -17.38 -7.30
C ASP A 224 8.83 -18.54 -7.75
N TRP A 225 8.42 -18.49 -9.03
CA TRP A 225 7.63 -19.51 -9.71
C TRP A 225 8.49 -20.50 -10.50
N SER A 226 9.79 -20.23 -10.67
CA SER A 226 10.69 -21.00 -11.56
C SER A 226 10.83 -22.47 -11.17
N ARG A 227 10.58 -22.78 -9.90
CA ARG A 227 10.67 -24.13 -9.34
C ARG A 227 9.41 -24.98 -9.50
N TYR A 228 8.31 -24.42 -9.98
CA TYR A 228 7.03 -25.13 -10.10
C TYR A 228 6.71 -25.50 -11.54
N THR A 229 5.81 -26.46 -11.70
CA THR A 229 5.41 -26.95 -13.03
C THR A 229 4.03 -26.48 -13.43
N ASN A 230 3.14 -26.20 -12.47
CA ASN A 230 1.77 -25.78 -12.77
C ASN A 230 1.26 -24.68 -11.82
N LEU A 231 0.50 -23.75 -12.38
CA LEU A 231 -0.47 -22.94 -11.66
C LEU A 231 -1.82 -23.67 -11.67
N ASN A 232 -2.43 -23.81 -10.49
CA ASN A 232 -3.73 -24.47 -10.33
C ASN A 232 -4.68 -23.56 -9.56
N PHE A 233 -5.95 -23.60 -9.91
CA PHE A 233 -7.03 -22.98 -9.14
C PHE A 233 -8.38 -23.61 -9.50
N GLN A 234 -9.37 -23.36 -8.66
CA GLN A 234 -10.73 -23.85 -8.87
C GLN A 234 -11.72 -22.70 -8.98
N ILE A 235 -12.69 -22.87 -9.87
CA ILE A 235 -13.80 -21.93 -10.06
C ILE A 235 -15.11 -22.67 -10.03
N PHE A 236 -16.00 -22.26 -9.15
CA PHE A 236 -17.37 -22.71 -9.14
C PHE A 236 -18.29 -21.65 -9.75
N SER A 237 -19.04 -22.02 -10.79
CA SER A 237 -20.06 -21.16 -11.39
C SER A 237 -21.46 -21.66 -11.06
N THR A 238 -22.32 -20.76 -10.60
CA THR A 238 -23.75 -21.01 -10.44
C THR A 238 -24.55 -20.81 -11.72
N VAL A 239 -23.93 -20.26 -12.76
CA VAL A 239 -24.60 -19.84 -14.00
C VAL A 239 -24.74 -21.02 -14.96
N ASP A 240 -25.93 -21.19 -15.56
CA ASP A 240 -26.22 -22.29 -16.48
C ASP A 240 -25.50 -22.15 -17.84
N SER A 241 -25.23 -20.93 -18.29
CA SER A 241 -24.47 -20.65 -19.50
C SER A 241 -22.97 -20.72 -19.27
N SER A 242 -22.22 -21.12 -20.28
CA SER A 242 -20.76 -21.04 -20.29
C SER A 242 -20.30 -19.57 -20.23
N ILE A 243 -19.30 -19.31 -19.39
CA ILE A 243 -18.68 -17.99 -19.21
C ILE A 243 -17.25 -18.07 -19.75
N GLU A 244 -16.84 -17.07 -20.51
CA GLU A 244 -15.44 -16.89 -20.88
C GLU A 244 -14.75 -16.04 -19.80
N LEU A 245 -13.80 -16.65 -19.09
CA LEU A 245 -12.99 -16.00 -18.07
C LEU A 245 -11.58 -15.82 -18.61
N HIS A 246 -11.03 -14.61 -18.50
CA HIS A 246 -9.68 -14.31 -18.88
C HIS A 246 -8.76 -14.31 -17.66
N LEU A 247 -7.59 -14.91 -17.83
CA LEU A 247 -6.46 -14.86 -16.93
C LEU A 247 -5.34 -14.06 -17.57
N GLY A 248 -4.86 -13.04 -16.87
CA GLY A 248 -3.63 -12.32 -17.19
C GLY A 248 -2.57 -12.62 -16.13
N ILE A 249 -1.30 -12.75 -16.54
CA ILE A 249 -0.15 -12.81 -15.61
C ILE A 249 0.96 -11.94 -16.18
N GLU A 250 1.55 -11.09 -15.35
CA GLU A 250 2.67 -10.22 -15.72
C GLU A 250 3.73 -10.13 -14.62
N ASP A 251 4.94 -9.78 -15.04
CA ASP A 251 6.09 -9.52 -14.17
C ASP A 251 6.37 -8.01 -14.06
N PHE A 252 7.28 -7.62 -13.18
CA PHE A 252 7.59 -6.21 -12.97
C PHE A 252 8.35 -5.55 -14.14
N ASN A 253 8.96 -6.33 -15.02
CA ASN A 253 9.72 -5.82 -16.17
C ASN A 253 8.85 -5.64 -17.42
N GLY A 254 7.60 -6.10 -17.37
CA GLY A 254 6.63 -5.95 -18.44
C GLY A 254 6.20 -4.50 -18.67
N LYS A 255 5.94 -4.18 -19.93
CA LYS A 255 5.19 -3.01 -20.36
C LYS A 255 3.70 -3.28 -20.17
N ASP A 256 2.94 -2.23 -19.88
CA ASP A 256 1.48 -2.28 -19.78
C ASP A 256 0.82 -2.39 -21.16
N ILE A 257 1.09 -3.50 -21.85
CA ILE A 257 0.49 -3.88 -23.14
C ILE A 257 0.18 -5.37 -23.15
N ASP A 258 -0.92 -5.76 -23.78
CA ASP A 258 -1.40 -7.15 -23.78
C ASP A 258 -0.36 -8.15 -24.35
N GLU A 259 0.46 -7.71 -25.30
CA GLU A 259 1.49 -8.56 -25.95
C GLU A 259 2.67 -8.90 -25.03
N ASP A 260 2.82 -8.18 -23.91
CA ASP A 260 3.96 -8.31 -23.02
C ASP A 260 3.66 -9.09 -21.73
N ARG A 261 2.47 -9.69 -21.67
CA ARG A 261 1.98 -10.50 -20.55
C ARG A 261 1.40 -11.82 -21.04
N PHE A 262 1.33 -12.83 -20.17
CA PHE A 262 0.57 -14.04 -20.46
C PHE A 262 -0.92 -13.71 -20.40
N ASN A 263 -1.67 -14.07 -21.45
CA ASN A 263 -3.13 -13.96 -21.48
C ASN A 263 -3.74 -15.28 -21.95
N ARG A 264 -4.73 -15.78 -21.21
CA ARG A 264 -5.47 -16.97 -21.61
C ARG A 264 -6.94 -16.87 -21.25
N ALA A 265 -7.82 -17.26 -22.18
CA ALA A 265 -9.24 -17.39 -21.93
C ALA A 265 -9.61 -18.84 -21.61
N PHE A 266 -10.54 -19.03 -20.69
CA PHE A 266 -11.07 -20.33 -20.27
C PHE A 266 -12.60 -20.32 -20.33
N THR A 267 -13.17 -21.43 -20.80
CA THR A 267 -14.61 -21.65 -20.72
C THR A 267 -14.97 -22.24 -19.37
N VAL A 268 -15.59 -21.42 -18.50
CA VAL A 268 -16.15 -21.82 -17.21
C VAL A 268 -17.58 -22.31 -17.42
N LYS A 269 -17.83 -23.58 -17.12
CA LYS A 269 -19.16 -24.21 -17.17
C LYS A 269 -19.83 -24.15 -15.81
N LYS A 270 -21.13 -24.41 -15.75
CA LYS A 270 -21.84 -24.59 -14.48
C LYS A 270 -21.16 -25.67 -13.62
N GLY A 271 -21.04 -25.41 -12.32
CA GLY A 271 -20.41 -26.32 -11.37
C GLY A 271 -18.92 -26.02 -11.16
N VAL A 272 -18.18 -27.04 -10.71
CA VAL A 272 -16.74 -26.94 -10.41
C VAL A 272 -15.94 -27.03 -11.71
N ASN A 273 -15.02 -26.09 -11.90
CA ASN A 273 -14.05 -26.06 -12.99
C ASN A 273 -12.66 -26.06 -12.36
N GLU A 274 -11.88 -27.10 -12.62
CA GLU A 274 -10.48 -27.19 -12.20
C GLU A 274 -9.60 -26.66 -13.34
N ILE A 275 -8.85 -25.59 -13.07
CA ILE A 275 -7.95 -24.97 -14.04
C ILE A 275 -6.52 -25.32 -13.65
N LYS A 276 -5.77 -25.85 -14.63
CA LYS A 276 -4.37 -26.23 -14.50
C LYS A 276 -3.60 -25.71 -15.70
N ILE A 277 -2.57 -24.92 -15.45
CA ILE A 277 -1.80 -24.22 -16.48
C ILE A 277 -0.32 -24.54 -16.26
N PRO A 278 0.38 -25.12 -17.26
CA PRO A 278 1.81 -25.32 -17.17
C PRO A 278 2.56 -23.99 -17.01
N ILE A 279 3.50 -23.93 -16.08
CA ILE A 279 4.34 -22.75 -15.85
C ILE A 279 5.16 -22.42 -17.10
N SER A 280 5.57 -23.43 -17.87
CA SER A 280 6.24 -23.24 -19.17
C SER A 280 5.37 -22.49 -20.19
N GLU A 281 4.04 -22.67 -20.13
CA GLU A 281 3.11 -21.93 -20.99
C GLU A 281 3.03 -20.45 -20.59
N ILE A 282 3.07 -20.19 -19.27
CA ILE A 282 3.09 -18.83 -18.70
C ILE A 282 4.40 -18.13 -19.07
N GLU A 283 5.53 -18.81 -18.92
CA GLU A 283 6.87 -18.31 -19.27
C GLU A 283 6.96 -17.85 -20.72
N THR A 284 6.34 -18.59 -21.65
CA THR A 284 6.33 -18.28 -23.09
C THR A 284 5.06 -17.56 -23.55
N GLY A 285 4.28 -17.03 -22.61
CA GLY A 285 3.03 -16.33 -22.89
C GLY A 285 3.20 -15.02 -23.67
N PRO A 286 4.10 -14.12 -23.26
CA PRO A 286 4.38 -12.88 -23.99
C PRO A 286 4.89 -13.15 -25.42
N VAL A 287 4.58 -12.24 -26.35
CA VAL A 287 4.89 -12.42 -27.78
C VAL A 287 6.38 -12.28 -28.07
N SER A 288 7.04 -11.32 -27.42
CA SER A 288 8.40 -10.88 -27.81
C SER A 288 9.49 -11.25 -26.81
N ARG A 289 9.13 -11.85 -25.67
CA ARG A 289 10.06 -12.20 -24.59
C ARG A 289 9.53 -13.36 -23.76
N LYS A 290 10.36 -13.81 -22.82
CA LYS A 290 9.93 -14.69 -21.74
C LYS A 290 9.50 -13.86 -20.53
N LEU A 291 8.53 -14.39 -19.80
CA LEU A 291 8.08 -13.86 -18.53
C LEU A 291 9.06 -14.26 -17.41
N GLU A 292 9.46 -13.31 -16.58
CA GLU A 292 10.37 -13.50 -15.45
C GLU A 292 9.65 -14.15 -14.28
N LEU A 293 9.76 -15.48 -14.20
CA LEU A 293 9.06 -16.30 -13.21
C LEU A 293 9.50 -16.03 -11.77
N ASP A 294 10.67 -15.41 -11.54
CA ASP A 294 11.19 -15.04 -10.23
C ASP A 294 10.74 -13.64 -9.76
N ASN A 295 9.89 -12.98 -10.55
CA ASN A 295 9.45 -11.62 -10.28
C ASN A 295 8.04 -11.33 -10.81
N ILE A 296 7.10 -12.25 -10.56
CA ILE A 296 5.69 -12.07 -10.93
C ILE A 296 5.10 -10.88 -10.16
N ARG A 297 4.53 -9.94 -10.90
CA ARG A 297 3.89 -8.74 -10.35
C ARG A 297 2.44 -9.00 -10.03
N ASP A 298 1.68 -9.55 -10.98
CA ASP A 298 0.24 -9.63 -10.87
C ASP A 298 -0.37 -10.87 -11.54
N ILE A 299 -1.48 -11.33 -10.96
CA ILE A 299 -2.43 -12.26 -11.60
C ILE A 299 -3.76 -11.54 -11.73
N TYR A 300 -4.39 -11.56 -12.90
CA TYR A 300 -5.70 -10.94 -13.14
C TYR A 300 -6.72 -11.97 -13.57
N LEU A 301 -7.90 -11.95 -12.97
CA LEU A 301 -9.04 -12.75 -13.42
C LEU A 301 -10.23 -11.83 -13.70
N PHE A 302 -10.71 -11.83 -14.94
CA PHE A 302 -11.80 -10.94 -15.35
C PHE A 302 -12.67 -11.51 -16.47
N ILE A 303 -13.87 -10.95 -16.64
CA ILE A 303 -14.74 -11.22 -17.79
C ILE A 303 -14.80 -9.97 -18.67
N THR A 304 -14.85 -10.14 -19.99
CA THR A 304 -15.03 -9.03 -20.91
C THR A 304 -16.51 -8.65 -21.04
N LYS A 305 -16.90 -7.46 -20.58
CA LYS A 305 -18.23 -6.83 -20.79
C LYS A 305 -19.42 -7.80 -20.63
N PRO A 306 -19.60 -8.42 -19.45
CA PRO A 306 -20.70 -9.35 -19.27
C PRO A 306 -22.06 -8.66 -19.39
N LYS A 307 -23.03 -9.32 -20.02
CA LYS A 307 -24.38 -8.77 -20.23
C LYS A 307 -25.23 -8.72 -18.95
N LEU A 308 -24.93 -9.58 -17.99
CA LEU A 308 -25.64 -9.74 -16.73
C LEU A 308 -24.64 -9.81 -15.59
N SER A 309 -25.10 -9.50 -14.37
CA SER A 309 -24.30 -9.78 -13.17
C SER A 309 -24.03 -11.27 -13.05
N ILE A 310 -22.78 -11.63 -12.77
CA ILE A 310 -22.32 -13.00 -12.65
C ILE A 310 -21.74 -13.19 -11.25
N ARG A 311 -22.11 -14.30 -10.60
CA ARG A 311 -21.46 -14.74 -9.36
C ARG A 311 -20.60 -15.96 -9.65
N LEU A 312 -19.32 -15.85 -9.31
CA LEU A 312 -18.37 -16.94 -9.29
C LEU A 312 -17.87 -17.14 -7.87
N TYR A 313 -17.39 -18.34 -7.59
CA TYR A 313 -16.62 -18.63 -6.39
C TYR A 313 -15.27 -19.19 -6.81
N ILE A 314 -14.21 -18.78 -6.13
CA ILE A 314 -12.82 -19.05 -6.53
C ILE A 314 -12.07 -19.48 -5.29
N ASP A 315 -11.20 -20.46 -5.46
CA ASP A 315 -10.41 -21.01 -4.37
C ASP A 315 -9.14 -21.71 -4.90
N ASN A 316 -8.23 -22.04 -3.99
CA ASN A 316 -7.11 -22.92 -4.22
C ASN A 316 -6.12 -22.44 -5.28
N ILE A 317 -5.86 -21.13 -5.33
CA ILE A 317 -4.87 -20.55 -6.23
C ILE A 317 -3.48 -20.92 -5.69
N LYS A 318 -2.82 -21.88 -6.33
CA LYS A 318 -1.56 -22.44 -5.84
C LYS A 318 -0.65 -22.95 -6.95
N LEU A 319 0.64 -22.97 -6.65
CA LEU A 319 1.67 -23.55 -7.50
C LEU A 319 1.90 -25.02 -7.09
N THR A 320 2.17 -25.90 -8.06
CA THR A 320 2.50 -27.31 -7.79
C THR A 320 3.73 -27.76 -8.56
N LEU A 321 4.44 -28.73 -8.00
CA LEU A 321 5.47 -29.51 -8.68
C LEU A 321 4.86 -30.52 -9.65
#